data_AF-A0A1X0NL26-F1
#
_entry.id   AF-A0A1X0NL26-F1
#
_cell.length_a   1.000
_cell.length_b   1.000
_cell.length_c   1.000
_cell.angle_alpha   90.00
_cell.angle_beta   90.00
_cell.angle_gamma   90.00
#
_symmetry.space_group_name_H-M   'P 1'
#
loop_
_entity.id
_entity.type
_entity.pdbx_description
1 polymer ?
#
loop_
_entity_poly.entity_id
_entity_poly.type
_entity_poly.pdbx_seq_one_letter_code
_entity_poly.pdbx_strand_id
1 'polypeptide(L)'
;MALLSNTCIFALMVLPVVLLAKGHHVNMRRLTTLAAIITACRIAESIIIASLTVSTTTTTSTTMLFLGLQYVFSAVVFPLMDTALVHFVLNDQKARKLLHVQDAGDDAAAVFTTMWTVVDLLLYRWFRWYRVIGSAGFDAANLYSAAEAFVGLLTILLAARCINGRGGNNNNNNNNNNNNSNSNNSSKSNSSNDSSQDHVWIVVALLRMVATTAGLVFGMPLFGGFINTLFLLVLFCFFLSPANKNHKED
;
A
#
# COMPACT_ATOMS: atom_id res chain seq x y z
N MET A 1 -7.10 32.26 -8.52
CA MET A 1 -6.06 31.29 -8.12
C MET A 1 -6.56 30.25 -7.12
N ALA A 2 -7.26 30.63 -6.03
CA ALA A 2 -7.75 29.68 -5.02
C ALA A 2 -8.65 28.56 -5.58
N LEU A 3 -9.59 28.87 -6.48
CA LEU A 3 -10.45 27.85 -7.10
C LEU A 3 -9.64 26.83 -7.88
N LEU A 4 -8.67 27.27 -8.71
CA LEU A 4 -7.78 26.39 -9.46
C LEU A 4 -6.96 25.50 -8.51
N SER A 5 -6.41 26.07 -7.44
CA SER A 5 -5.64 25.33 -6.44
C SER A 5 -6.49 24.27 -5.72
N ASN A 6 -7.72 24.61 -5.32
CA ASN A 6 -8.66 23.67 -4.71
C ASN A 6 -9.06 22.55 -5.68
N THR A 7 -9.27 22.87 -6.95
CA THR A 7 -9.52 21.87 -8.00
C THR A 7 -8.33 20.94 -8.18
N CYS A 8 -7.09 21.45 -8.18
CA CYS A 8 -5.89 20.62 -8.25
C CYS A 8 -5.76 19.70 -7.02
N ILE A 9 -6.00 20.21 -5.82
CA ILE A 9 -5.98 19.40 -4.58
C ILE A 9 -7.01 18.28 -4.66
N PHE A 10 -8.24 18.60 -5.08
CA PHE A 10 -9.31 17.62 -5.26
C PHE A 10 -8.94 16.57 -6.32
N ALA A 11 -8.39 17.01 -7.45
CA ALA A 11 -8.00 16.14 -8.56
C ALA A 11 -6.83 15.19 -8.19
N LEU A 12 -5.96 15.60 -7.27
CA LEU A 12 -4.84 14.77 -6.80
C LEU A 12 -5.25 13.84 -5.65
N MET A 13 -6.12 14.28 -4.74
CA MET A 13 -6.49 13.51 -3.55
C MET A 13 -7.72 12.61 -3.76
N VAL A 14 -8.82 13.16 -4.28
CA VAL A 14 -10.13 12.50 -4.26
C VAL A 14 -10.40 11.76 -5.56
N LEU A 15 -10.12 12.40 -6.69
CA LEU A 15 -10.41 11.85 -8.02
C LEU A 15 -9.77 10.46 -8.24
N PRO A 16 -8.49 10.20 -7.90
CA PRO A 16 -7.86 8.89 -8.13
C PRO A 16 -8.50 7.79 -7.29
N VAL A 17 -8.91 8.11 -6.05
CA VAL A 17 -9.62 7.17 -5.17
C VAL A 17 -10.99 6.82 -5.74
N VAL A 18 -11.73 7.82 -6.23
CA VAL A 18 -13.04 7.60 -6.88
C VAL A 18 -12.89 6.76 -8.15
N LEU A 19 -11.86 7.04 -8.96
CA LEU A 19 -11.58 6.29 -10.19
C LEU A 19 -11.19 4.84 -9.89
N LEU A 20 -10.35 4.59 -8.88
CA LEU A 20 -10.02 3.23 -8.45
C LEU A 20 -11.24 2.49 -7.89
N ALA A 21 -12.01 3.14 -7.01
CA ALA A 21 -13.21 2.55 -6.42
C ALA A 21 -14.24 2.17 -7.50
N LYS A 22 -14.44 3.04 -8.49
CA LYS A 22 -15.39 2.81 -9.59
C LYS A 22 -14.84 1.78 -10.60
N GLY A 23 -13.57 1.88 -10.96
CA GLY A 23 -12.93 1.01 -11.95
C GLY A 23 -12.82 -0.45 -11.51
N HIS A 24 -12.69 -0.69 -10.20
CA HIS A 24 -12.59 -2.03 -9.61
C HIS A 24 -13.85 -2.47 -8.85
N HIS A 25 -14.99 -1.82 -9.09
CA HIS A 25 -16.29 -2.15 -8.49
C HIS A 25 -16.26 -2.36 -6.96
N VAL A 26 -15.53 -1.49 -6.26
CA VAL A 26 -15.22 -1.65 -4.84
C VAL A 26 -16.47 -1.45 -3.97
N ASN A 27 -16.95 -2.51 -3.32
CA ASN A 27 -18.09 -2.44 -2.41
C ASN A 27 -17.66 -2.09 -0.97
N MET A 28 -17.60 -0.78 -0.68
CA MET A 28 -17.15 -0.23 0.61
C MET A 28 -17.88 -0.81 1.84
N ARG A 29 -19.17 -1.19 1.69
CA ARG A 29 -19.97 -1.70 2.82
C ARG A 29 -19.41 -2.99 3.40
N ARG A 30 -18.75 -3.83 2.58
CA ARG A 30 -18.17 -5.10 3.03
C ARG A 30 -16.74 -4.94 3.56
N LEU A 31 -16.11 -3.80 3.33
CA LEU A 31 -14.72 -3.53 3.67
C LEU A 31 -14.54 -2.79 5.00
N THR A 32 -15.60 -2.71 5.82
CA THR A 32 -15.57 -2.00 7.11
C THR A 32 -14.55 -2.60 8.08
N THR A 33 -14.38 -3.93 8.09
CA THR A 33 -13.37 -4.60 8.91
C THR A 33 -11.96 -4.23 8.46
N LEU A 34 -11.71 -4.22 7.14
CA LEU A 34 -10.43 -3.79 6.58
C LEU A 34 -10.14 -2.32 6.92
N ALA A 35 -11.15 -1.46 6.77
CA ALA A 35 -11.08 -0.05 7.16
C ALA A 35 -10.68 0.12 8.62
N ALA A 36 -11.29 -0.65 9.53
CA ALA A 36 -11.02 -0.59 10.95
C ALA A 36 -9.57 -1.01 11.28
N ILE A 37 -9.06 -2.08 10.65
CA ILE A 37 -7.67 -2.53 10.85
C ILE A 37 -6.68 -1.49 10.37
N ILE A 38 -6.87 -0.95 9.15
CA ILE A 38 -5.99 0.10 8.61
C ILE A 38 -6.05 1.34 9.51
N THR A 39 -7.25 1.73 9.96
CA THR A 39 -7.45 2.88 10.86
C THR A 39 -6.71 2.67 12.18
N ALA A 40 -6.85 1.49 12.80
CA ALA A 40 -6.17 1.16 14.04
C ALA A 40 -4.64 1.18 13.87
N CYS A 41 -4.15 0.63 12.76
CA CYS A 41 -2.72 0.66 12.41
C CYS A 41 -2.21 2.10 12.30
N ARG A 42 -2.88 2.96 11.52
CA ARG A 42 -2.51 4.37 11.34
C ARG A 42 -2.55 5.18 12.64
N ILE A 43 -3.57 4.97 13.46
CA ILE A 43 -3.67 5.60 14.79
C ILE A 43 -2.51 5.15 15.68
N ALA A 44 -2.17 3.86 15.69
CA ALA A 44 -1.04 3.34 16.47
C ALA A 44 0.29 3.96 16.04
N GLU A 45 0.57 4.05 14.73
CA GLU A 45 1.76 4.74 14.19
C GLU A 45 1.82 6.19 14.68
N SER A 46 0.69 6.89 14.63
CA SER A 46 0.60 8.30 15.03
C SER A 46 0.83 8.48 16.52
N ILE A 47 0.29 7.59 17.36
CA ILE A 47 0.51 7.59 18.81
C ILE A 47 1.98 7.34 19.13
N ILE A 48 2.63 6.40 18.43
CA ILE A 48 4.06 6.12 18.62
C ILE A 48 4.88 7.36 18.27
N ILE A 49 4.67 7.98 17.11
CA ILE A 49 5.40 9.21 16.73
C ILE A 49 5.14 10.34 17.73
N ALA A 50 3.89 10.56 18.13
CA ALA A 50 3.54 11.61 19.08
C ALA A 50 4.21 11.38 20.44
N SER A 51 4.29 10.13 20.89
CA SER A 51 4.96 9.75 22.14
C SER A 51 6.48 9.97 22.10
N LEU A 52 7.07 9.95 20.90
CA LEU A 52 8.51 10.20 20.67
C LEU A 52 8.83 11.67 20.42
N THR A 53 7.81 12.52 20.24
CA THR A 53 7.99 13.95 20.04
C THR A 53 8.29 14.61 21.39
N VAL A 54 9.56 14.91 21.62
CA VAL A 54 10.01 15.52 22.87
C VAL A 54 9.68 17.01 22.91
N SER A 55 9.08 17.46 24.01
CA SER A 55 8.88 18.88 24.29
C SER A 55 10.24 19.59 24.40
N THR A 56 10.36 20.77 23.80
CA THR A 56 11.60 21.58 23.66
C THR A 56 12.25 22.01 24.97
N THR A 57 11.71 21.61 26.12
CA THR A 57 12.21 21.93 27.47
C THR A 57 13.24 20.93 28.01
N THR A 58 13.56 19.87 27.27
CA THR A 58 14.39 18.74 27.75
C THR A 58 15.84 18.86 27.28
N THR A 59 16.79 18.42 28.11
CA THR A 59 18.25 18.55 27.91
C THR A 59 18.75 17.95 26.59
N THR A 60 19.81 18.55 26.02
CA THR A 60 20.37 18.28 24.69
C THR A 60 20.76 16.83 24.41
N SER A 61 21.09 16.03 25.43
CA SER A 61 21.43 14.62 25.26
C SER A 61 20.20 13.74 25.04
N THR A 62 19.12 14.00 25.76
CA THR A 62 17.87 13.22 25.64
C THR A 62 17.20 13.47 24.30
N THR A 63 17.24 14.71 23.80
CA THR A 63 16.63 15.08 22.51
C THR A 63 17.25 14.32 21.34
N MET A 64 18.56 14.04 21.36
CA MET A 64 19.20 13.27 20.29
C MET A 64 18.75 11.80 20.27
N LEU A 65 18.57 11.18 21.45
CA LEU A 65 18.10 9.80 21.54
C LEU A 65 16.68 9.66 20.98
N PHE A 66 15.76 10.53 21.42
CA PHE A 66 14.37 10.49 20.96
C PHE A 66 14.25 10.78 19.46
N LEU A 67 15.04 11.72 18.94
CA LEU A 67 15.08 12.01 17.50
C LEU A 67 15.64 10.82 16.70
N GLY A 68 16.67 10.15 17.23
CA GLY A 68 17.19 8.90 16.66
C GLY A 68 16.13 7.79 16.66
N LEU A 69 15.37 7.65 17.74
CA LEU A 69 14.29 6.66 17.81
C LEU A 69 13.16 6.97 16.84
N GLN A 70 12.72 8.24 16.77
CA GLN A 70 11.71 8.69 15.82
C GLN A 70 12.13 8.39 14.38
N TYR A 71 13.42 8.59 14.07
CA TYR A 71 13.98 8.26 12.77
C TYR A 71 13.91 6.75 12.48
N VAL A 72 14.31 5.89 13.42
CA VAL A 72 14.22 4.43 13.25
C VAL A 72 12.77 3.98 13.02
N PHE A 73 11.83 4.49 13.81
CA PHE A 73 10.41 4.13 13.63
C PHE A 73 9.88 4.58 12.27
N SER A 74 10.17 5.81 11.87
CA SER A 74 9.68 6.40 10.62
C SER A 74 10.32 5.77 9.37
N ALA A 75 11.62 5.50 9.42
CA ALA A 75 12.40 5.01 8.28
C ALA A 75 12.33 3.48 8.10
N VAL A 76 12.17 2.74 9.20
CA VAL A 76 12.30 1.28 9.22
C VAL A 76 11.00 0.61 9.66
N VAL A 77 10.53 0.92 10.86
CA VAL A 77 9.44 0.16 11.50
C VAL A 77 8.12 0.34 10.77
N PHE A 78 7.69 1.57 10.46
CA PHE A 78 6.41 1.80 9.77
C PHE A 78 6.40 1.27 8.33
N PRO A 79 7.42 1.51 7.48
CA PRO A 79 7.51 0.88 6.17
C PRO A 79 7.41 -0.65 6.21
N LEU A 80 8.07 -1.28 7.20
CA LEU A 80 8.04 -2.72 7.38
C LEU A 80 6.65 -3.20 7.82
N MET A 81 6.04 -2.54 8.80
CA MET A 81 4.70 -2.87 9.29
C MET A 81 3.64 -2.72 8.20
N ASP A 82 3.66 -1.60 7.46
CA ASP A 82 2.75 -1.37 6.33
C ASP A 82 2.88 -2.47 5.27
N THR A 83 4.11 -2.84 4.92
CA THR A 83 4.36 -3.88 3.90
C THR A 83 3.98 -5.26 4.40
N ALA A 84 4.22 -5.57 5.68
CA ALA A 84 3.79 -6.81 6.31
C ALA A 84 2.26 -6.90 6.37
N LEU A 85 1.57 -5.79 6.62
CA LEU A 85 0.11 -5.73 6.60
C LEU A 85 -0.44 -5.94 5.18
N VAL A 86 0.17 -5.33 4.16
CA VAL A 86 -0.18 -5.57 2.75
C VAL A 86 0.00 -7.05 2.41
N HIS A 87 1.14 -7.64 2.79
CA HIS A 87 1.44 -9.05 2.58
C HIS A 87 0.42 -9.96 3.28
N PHE A 88 0.15 -9.71 4.55
CA PHE A 88 -0.83 -10.47 5.33
C PHE A 88 -2.22 -10.43 4.69
N VAL A 89 -2.71 -9.23 4.34
CA VAL A 89 -4.06 -9.08 3.77
C VAL A 89 -4.19 -9.70 2.38
N LEU A 90 -3.15 -9.65 1.56
CA LEU A 90 -3.21 -10.11 0.15
C LEU A 90 -2.82 -11.58 -0.04
N ASN A 91 -1.98 -12.15 0.83
CA ASN A 91 -1.48 -13.52 0.66
C ASN A 91 -2.10 -14.54 1.65
N ASP A 92 -2.57 -14.12 2.83
CA ASP A 92 -3.27 -15.04 3.74
C ASP A 92 -4.73 -15.23 3.29
N GLN A 93 -5.07 -16.45 2.83
CA GLN A 93 -6.42 -16.79 2.39
C GLN A 93 -7.48 -16.59 3.47
N LYS A 94 -7.15 -16.84 4.74
CA LYS A 94 -8.09 -16.65 5.87
C LYS A 94 -8.32 -15.16 6.09
N ALA A 95 -7.26 -14.35 6.03
CA ALA A 95 -7.38 -12.89 6.14
C ALA A 95 -8.19 -12.33 4.96
N ARG A 96 -7.91 -12.73 3.72
CA ARG A 96 -8.68 -12.30 2.53
C ARG A 96 -10.17 -12.58 2.66
N LYS A 97 -10.52 -13.77 3.15
CA LYS A 97 -11.92 -14.17 3.36
C LYS A 97 -12.58 -13.35 4.48
N LEU A 98 -11.91 -13.21 5.62
CA LEU A 98 -12.42 -12.46 6.77
C LEU A 98 -12.56 -10.96 6.49
N LEU A 99 -11.71 -10.42 5.63
CA LEU A 99 -11.69 -9.00 5.25
C LEU A 99 -12.49 -8.70 3.97
N HIS A 100 -13.17 -9.69 3.40
CA HIS A 100 -13.92 -9.58 2.14
C HIS A 100 -13.09 -9.09 0.94
N VAL A 101 -11.76 -9.18 1.00
CA VAL A 101 -10.86 -8.85 -0.12
C VAL A 101 -10.86 -9.97 -1.16
N GLN A 102 -11.24 -11.19 -0.78
CA GLN A 102 -11.36 -12.31 -1.70
C GLN A 102 -12.45 -12.09 -2.78
N ASP A 103 -13.54 -11.37 -2.45
CA ASP A 103 -14.64 -11.08 -3.36
C ASP A 103 -14.18 -10.30 -4.62
N ALA A 104 -13.04 -9.62 -4.54
CA ALA A 104 -12.48 -8.82 -5.63
C ALA A 104 -11.57 -9.61 -6.59
N GLY A 105 -11.30 -10.90 -6.33
CA GLY A 105 -10.46 -11.72 -7.22
C GLY A 105 -9.07 -11.12 -7.45
N ASP A 106 -8.75 -10.85 -8.72
CA ASP A 106 -7.48 -10.25 -9.16
C ASP A 106 -7.33 -8.77 -8.74
N ASP A 107 -8.44 -8.10 -8.46
CA ASP A 107 -8.48 -6.69 -8.05
C ASP A 107 -8.24 -6.48 -6.55
N ALA A 108 -7.95 -7.54 -5.79
CA ALA A 108 -7.67 -7.49 -4.35
C ALA A 108 -6.65 -6.40 -3.96
N ALA A 109 -5.57 -6.25 -4.74
CA ALA A 109 -4.57 -5.20 -4.55
C ALA A 109 -5.17 -3.80 -4.66
N ALA A 110 -5.99 -3.56 -5.69
CA ALA A 110 -6.63 -2.26 -5.89
C ALA A 110 -7.67 -1.96 -4.80
N VAL A 111 -8.43 -2.96 -4.35
CA VAL A 111 -9.36 -2.82 -3.23
C VAL A 111 -8.64 -2.42 -1.95
N PHE A 112 -7.56 -3.12 -1.60
CA PHE A 112 -6.75 -2.80 -0.44
C PHE A 112 -6.18 -1.38 -0.51
N THR A 113 -5.56 -1.01 -1.63
CA THR A 113 -5.02 0.33 -1.86
C THR A 113 -6.09 1.41 -1.78
N THR A 114 -7.27 1.17 -2.36
CA THR A 114 -8.38 2.12 -2.30
C THR A 114 -8.81 2.33 -0.84
N MET A 115 -8.97 1.25 -0.08
CA MET A 115 -9.35 1.35 1.33
C MET A 115 -8.27 2.06 2.17
N TRP A 116 -7.00 1.74 1.91
CA TRP A 116 -5.85 2.37 2.56
C TRP A 116 -5.82 3.88 2.36
N THR A 117 -6.00 4.30 1.12
CA THR A 117 -5.94 5.71 0.72
C THR A 117 -7.17 6.49 1.18
N VAL A 118 -8.35 5.87 1.23
CA VAL A 118 -9.55 6.45 1.87
C VAL A 118 -9.29 6.73 3.35
N VAL A 119 -8.73 5.76 4.09
CA VAL A 119 -8.44 5.94 5.53
C VAL A 119 -7.39 7.04 5.74
N ASP A 120 -6.29 7.04 4.98
CA ASP A 120 -5.25 8.07 5.05
C ASP A 120 -5.83 9.47 4.78
N LEU A 121 -6.66 9.58 3.73
CA LEU A 121 -7.31 10.82 3.34
C LEU A 121 -8.26 11.32 4.43
N LEU A 122 -9.10 10.46 5.00
CA LEU A 122 -10.04 10.83 6.05
C LEU A 122 -9.35 11.26 7.35
N LEU A 123 -8.32 10.52 7.78
CA LEU A 123 -7.64 10.77 9.05
C LEU A 123 -6.75 12.02 9.01
N TYR A 124 -5.94 12.20 7.96
CA TYR A 124 -4.85 13.17 7.98
C TYR A 124 -5.05 14.39 7.08
N ARG A 125 -5.83 14.25 5.99
CA ARG A 125 -5.83 15.25 4.90
C ARG A 125 -7.16 15.97 4.77
N TRP A 126 -8.28 15.27 4.98
CA TRP A 126 -9.63 15.80 4.78
C TRP A 126 -9.92 17.00 5.68
N PHE A 127 -9.69 16.87 6.99
CA PHE A 127 -9.96 17.95 7.94
C PHE A 127 -9.07 19.18 7.69
N ARG A 128 -7.81 18.96 7.33
CA ARG A 128 -6.87 20.05 7.02
C ARG A 128 -7.29 20.80 5.76
N TRP A 129 -7.65 20.08 4.70
CA TRP A 129 -8.15 20.69 3.46
C TRP A 129 -9.48 21.42 3.68
N TYR A 130 -10.42 20.81 4.42
CA TYR A 130 -11.72 21.41 4.74
C TYR A 130 -11.59 22.77 5.45
N ARG A 131 -10.63 22.91 6.37
CA ARG A 131 -10.39 24.18 7.07
C ARG A 131 -9.91 25.30 6.14
N VAL A 132 -9.26 24.97 5.03
CA VAL A 132 -8.62 25.95 4.15
C VAL A 132 -9.44 26.23 2.89
N ILE A 133 -10.40 25.37 2.54
CA ILE A 133 -11.19 25.51 1.30
C ILE A 133 -11.94 26.84 1.19
N GLY A 134 -12.36 27.43 2.32
CA GLY A 134 -13.04 28.72 2.38
C GLY A 134 -12.11 29.94 2.32
N SER A 135 -10.79 29.74 2.36
CA SER A 135 -9.83 30.84 2.28
C SER A 135 -9.55 31.22 0.83
N ALA A 136 -9.42 32.53 0.55
CA ALA A 136 -9.19 33.05 -0.79
C ALA A 136 -7.72 32.94 -1.27
N GLY A 137 -6.85 32.34 -0.45
CA GLY A 137 -5.40 32.26 -0.67
C GLY A 137 -4.96 31.02 -1.47
N PHE A 138 -3.77 31.10 -2.07
CA PHE A 138 -3.06 29.92 -2.56
C PHE A 138 -2.38 29.21 -1.40
N ASP A 139 -2.68 27.93 -1.19
CA ASP A 139 -2.06 27.12 -0.16
C ASP A 139 -1.12 26.08 -0.78
N ALA A 140 0.15 26.47 -0.92
CA ALA A 140 1.22 25.61 -1.40
C ALA A 140 1.38 24.35 -0.53
N ALA A 141 1.14 24.44 0.78
CA ALA A 141 1.34 23.33 1.71
C ALA A 141 0.25 22.26 1.52
N ASN A 142 -0.99 22.67 1.27
CA ASN A 142 -2.07 21.73 0.95
C ASN A 142 -1.90 21.12 -0.45
N LEU A 143 -1.42 21.88 -1.43
CA LEU A 143 -1.10 21.33 -2.75
C LEU A 143 0.06 20.32 -2.69
N TYR A 144 1.11 20.62 -1.93
CA TYR A 144 2.22 19.70 -1.69
C TYR A 144 1.73 18.42 -1.01
N SER A 145 0.89 18.56 0.03
CA SER A 145 0.24 17.41 0.66
C SER A 145 -0.58 16.61 -0.35
N ALA A 146 -1.35 17.25 -1.24
CA ALA A 146 -2.12 16.56 -2.27
C ALA A 146 -1.25 15.72 -3.21
N ALA A 147 -0.12 16.28 -3.66
CA ALA A 147 0.85 15.55 -4.48
C ALA A 147 1.44 14.35 -3.73
N GLU A 148 1.77 14.51 -2.44
CA GLU A 148 2.25 13.42 -1.60
C GLU A 148 1.21 12.30 -1.42
N ALA A 149 -0.08 12.66 -1.27
CA ALA A 149 -1.17 11.69 -1.19
C ALA A 149 -1.24 10.85 -2.46
N PHE A 150 -1.14 11.51 -3.62
CA PHE A 150 -1.20 10.87 -4.91
C PHE A 150 -0.01 9.92 -5.13
N VAL A 151 1.20 10.37 -4.84
CA VAL A 151 2.40 9.52 -4.91
C VAL A 151 2.30 8.35 -3.93
N GLY A 152 1.79 8.58 -2.72
CA GLY A 152 1.54 7.53 -1.73
C GLY A 152 0.53 6.48 -2.23
N LEU A 153 -0.56 6.91 -2.88
CA LEU A 153 -1.54 6.03 -3.52
C LEU A 153 -0.90 5.16 -4.62
N LEU A 154 -0.11 5.77 -5.51
CA LEU A 154 0.59 5.03 -6.56
C LEU A 154 1.60 4.03 -5.98
N THR A 155 2.34 4.46 -4.95
CA THR A 155 3.32 3.64 -4.24
C THR A 155 2.66 2.40 -3.64
N ILE A 156 1.58 2.57 -2.86
CA ILE A 156 0.91 1.45 -2.20
C ILE A 156 0.19 0.55 -3.20
N LEU A 157 -0.30 1.10 -4.33
CA LEU A 157 -0.89 0.31 -5.42
C LEU A 157 0.14 -0.58 -6.10
N LEU A 158 1.29 -0.03 -6.46
CA LEU A 158 2.38 -0.80 -7.07
C LEU A 158 2.91 -1.85 -6.09
N ALA A 159 3.12 -1.50 -4.82
CA ALA A 159 3.52 -2.44 -3.79
C ALA A 159 2.51 -3.59 -3.65
N ALA A 160 1.22 -3.27 -3.53
CA ALA A 160 0.15 -4.26 -3.43
C ALA A 160 0.09 -5.16 -4.66
N ARG A 161 0.29 -4.62 -5.87
CA ARG A 161 0.33 -5.43 -7.10
C ARG A 161 1.58 -6.30 -7.20
N CYS A 162 2.76 -5.81 -6.82
CA CYS A 162 3.98 -6.62 -6.77
C CYS A 162 3.84 -7.79 -5.79
N ILE A 163 3.13 -7.58 -4.68
CA ILE A 163 2.87 -8.61 -3.67
C ILE A 163 1.78 -9.59 -4.12
N ASN A 164 0.65 -9.09 -4.64
CA ASN A 164 -0.50 -9.91 -5.07
C ASN A 164 -0.24 -10.70 -6.36
N GLY A 165 0.49 -10.12 -7.31
CA GLY A 165 0.65 -10.61 -8.69
C GLY A 165 1.38 -11.95 -8.84
N ARG A 166 1.85 -12.56 -7.75
CA ARG A 166 2.51 -13.88 -7.78
C ARG A 166 1.60 -15.03 -7.33
N GLY A 167 0.56 -14.78 -6.52
CA GLY A 167 -0.30 -15.83 -5.96
C GLY A 167 -1.37 -16.41 -6.91
N GLY A 168 -1.55 -15.83 -8.11
CA GLY A 168 -2.71 -16.10 -8.97
C GLY A 168 -2.56 -17.23 -10.01
N ASN A 169 -1.36 -17.75 -10.26
CA ASN A 169 -1.16 -18.74 -11.33
C ASN A 169 -1.28 -20.21 -10.85
N ASN A 170 -2.19 -20.46 -9.91
CA ASN A 170 -2.59 -21.82 -9.57
C ASN A 170 -3.91 -22.13 -10.29
N ASN A 171 -3.82 -22.14 -11.62
CA ASN A 171 -4.85 -22.64 -12.51
C ASN A 171 -4.95 -24.16 -12.34
N ASN A 172 -5.43 -24.60 -11.18
CA ASN A 172 -5.79 -25.98 -10.91
C ASN A 172 -7.13 -26.25 -11.62
N ASN A 173 -7.07 -26.24 -12.95
CA ASN A 173 -8.12 -26.72 -13.83
C ASN A 173 -8.14 -28.25 -13.73
N ASN A 174 -8.46 -28.77 -12.54
CA ASN A 174 -8.84 -30.16 -12.39
C ASN A 174 -10.33 -30.24 -12.72
N ASN A 175 -10.61 -30.18 -14.02
CA ASN A 175 -11.89 -30.54 -14.58
C ASN A 175 -12.09 -32.03 -14.28
N ASN A 176 -12.67 -32.30 -13.11
CA ASN A 176 -13.02 -33.63 -12.64
C ASN A 176 -14.17 -34.15 -13.49
N ASN A 177 -13.85 -34.65 -14.68
CA ASN A 177 -14.77 -35.49 -15.43
C ASN A 177 -14.65 -36.90 -14.86
N ASN A 178 -15.69 -37.25 -14.12
CA ASN A 178 -15.96 -38.53 -13.48
C ASN A 178 -15.67 -39.72 -14.41
N ASN A 179 -14.67 -40.53 -14.09
CA ASN A 179 -14.78 -41.98 -14.28
C ASN A 179 -13.82 -42.76 -13.38
N ASN A 180 -14.40 -43.30 -12.31
CA ASN A 180 -14.12 -44.59 -11.67
C ASN A 180 -12.78 -45.27 -12.07
N SER A 181 -11.73 -45.09 -11.27
CA SER A 181 -10.78 -46.16 -11.02
C SER A 181 -10.03 -45.97 -9.69
N ASN A 182 -10.14 -47.01 -8.88
CA ASN A 182 -9.42 -47.28 -7.65
C ASN A 182 -7.91 -47.07 -7.84
N SER A 183 -7.33 -46.02 -7.24
CA SER A 183 -5.87 -45.86 -7.17
C SER A 183 -5.51 -45.16 -5.85
N ASN A 184 -5.16 -45.98 -4.86
CA ASN A 184 -4.33 -45.58 -3.73
C ASN A 184 -2.96 -45.17 -4.28
N ASN A 185 -2.69 -43.88 -4.36
CA ASN A 185 -1.32 -43.40 -4.41
C ASN A 185 -1.20 -42.06 -3.71
N SER A 186 -0.55 -42.09 -2.55
CA SER A 186 -0.09 -40.96 -1.76
C SER A 186 0.89 -40.12 -2.58
N SER A 187 0.37 -39.25 -3.41
CA SER A 187 1.17 -38.25 -4.10
C SER A 187 1.52 -37.15 -3.08
N LYS A 188 2.65 -37.34 -2.40
CA LYS A 188 3.42 -36.24 -1.82
C LYS A 188 3.79 -35.31 -2.97
N SER A 189 2.90 -34.37 -3.28
CA SER A 189 3.23 -33.25 -4.15
C SER A 189 4.23 -32.39 -3.40
N ASN A 190 5.52 -32.60 -3.67
CA ASN A 190 6.59 -31.70 -3.27
C ASN A 190 6.35 -30.34 -3.94
N SER A 191 5.62 -29.48 -3.23
CA SER A 191 5.45 -28.06 -3.52
C SER A 191 6.76 -27.33 -3.21
N SER A 192 7.76 -27.47 -4.09
CA SER A 192 9.07 -26.85 -3.93
C SER A 192 9.20 -25.48 -4.63
N ASN A 193 8.10 -24.88 -5.08
CA ASN A 193 8.11 -23.56 -5.76
C ASN A 193 7.55 -22.40 -4.91
N ASP A 194 7.20 -22.65 -3.64
CA ASP A 194 6.58 -21.63 -2.77
C ASP A 194 7.59 -20.58 -2.26
N SER A 195 8.88 -20.93 -2.18
CA SER A 195 9.91 -20.06 -1.59
C SER A 195 10.17 -18.76 -2.37
N SER A 196 9.84 -18.69 -3.67
CA SER A 196 10.09 -17.47 -4.47
C SER A 196 9.08 -16.35 -4.19
N GLN A 197 7.90 -16.66 -3.64
CA GLN A 197 6.88 -15.66 -3.31
C GLN A 197 7.13 -15.00 -1.95
N ASP A 198 7.65 -15.78 -0.99
CA ASP A 198 7.97 -15.34 0.36
C ASP A 198 9.01 -14.21 0.42
N HIS A 199 9.80 -14.00 -0.63
CA HIS A 199 10.86 -13.01 -0.63
C HIS A 199 10.48 -11.66 -1.26
N VAL A 200 9.38 -11.58 -2.03
CA VAL A 200 9.06 -10.35 -2.79
C VAL A 200 8.63 -9.22 -1.87
N TRP A 201 7.78 -9.51 -0.90
CA TRP A 201 7.34 -8.49 0.05
C TRP A 201 8.51 -7.96 0.89
N ILE A 202 9.54 -8.79 1.15
CA ILE A 202 10.78 -8.37 1.82
C ILE A 202 11.53 -7.37 0.94
N VAL A 203 11.67 -7.65 -0.36
CA VAL A 203 12.31 -6.72 -1.31
C VAL A 203 11.53 -5.40 -1.38
N VAL A 204 10.19 -5.46 -1.45
CA VAL A 204 9.33 -4.27 -1.43
C VAL A 204 9.52 -3.48 -0.12
N ALA A 205 9.61 -4.15 1.02
CA ALA A 205 9.84 -3.51 2.32
C ALA A 205 11.22 -2.84 2.37
N LEU A 206 12.28 -3.53 1.91
CA LEU A 206 13.63 -2.98 1.85
C LEU A 206 13.71 -1.74 0.96
N LEU A 207 13.13 -1.79 -0.25
CA LEU A 207 13.07 -0.65 -1.16
C LEU A 207 12.33 0.54 -0.53
N ARG A 208 11.20 0.27 0.15
CA ARG A 208 10.44 1.30 0.86
C ARG A 208 11.23 1.90 2.02
N MET A 209 11.96 1.10 2.79
CA MET A 209 12.82 1.59 3.87
C MET A 209 13.94 2.48 3.33
N VAL A 210 14.63 2.06 2.26
CA VAL A 210 15.71 2.86 1.63
C VAL A 210 15.17 4.18 1.09
N ALA A 211 14.04 4.16 0.39
CA ALA A 211 13.45 5.37 -0.17
C ALA A 211 12.91 6.32 0.90
N THR A 212 12.32 5.79 1.98
CA THR A 212 11.86 6.60 3.13
C THR A 212 13.05 7.22 3.87
N THR A 213 14.11 6.44 4.09
CA THR A 213 15.38 6.90 4.66
C THR A 213 15.95 8.05 3.83
N ALA A 214 16.02 7.91 2.51
CA ALA A 214 16.48 8.97 1.61
C ALA A 214 15.61 10.23 1.74
N GLY A 215 14.28 10.09 1.70
CA GLY A 215 13.36 11.22 1.85
C GLY A 215 13.56 11.97 3.18
N LEU A 216 13.79 11.26 4.27
CA LEU A 216 14.07 11.84 5.59
C LEU A 216 15.43 12.55 5.63
N VAL A 217 16.48 11.96 5.07
CA VAL A 217 17.83 12.57 5.02
C VAL A 217 17.82 13.87 4.21
N PHE A 218 17.09 13.92 3.10
CA PHE A 218 16.97 15.13 2.28
C PHE A 218 15.92 16.12 2.80
N GLY A 219 15.17 15.79 3.86
CA GLY A 219 14.09 16.64 4.38
C GLY A 219 12.91 16.82 3.40
N MET A 220 12.77 15.93 2.42
CA MET A 220 11.75 15.98 1.37
C MET A 220 11.01 14.64 1.30
N PRO A 221 9.95 14.42 2.10
CA PRO A 221 9.19 13.16 2.11
C PRO A 221 8.67 12.78 0.71
N LEU A 222 8.21 13.78 -0.06
CA LEU A 222 7.75 13.59 -1.43
C LEU A 222 8.83 12.99 -2.34
N PHE A 223 10.10 13.40 -2.18
CA PHE A 223 11.22 12.86 -2.95
C PHE A 223 11.43 11.37 -2.64
N GLY A 224 11.37 10.98 -1.37
CA GLY A 224 11.40 9.57 -0.96
C GLY A 224 10.24 8.77 -1.56
N GLY A 225 9.02 9.32 -1.55
CA GLY A 225 7.86 8.71 -2.20
C GLY A 225 8.03 8.51 -3.71
N PHE A 226 8.58 9.50 -4.41
CA PHE A 226 8.86 9.40 -5.85
C PHE A 226 9.91 8.33 -6.16
N ILE A 227 11.02 8.30 -5.42
CA ILE A 227 12.05 7.26 -5.56
C ILE A 227 11.44 5.88 -5.34
N ASN A 228 10.62 5.71 -4.29
CA ASN A 228 9.98 4.43 -4.02
C ASN A 228 9.05 4.01 -5.17
N THR A 229 8.24 4.94 -5.67
CA THR A 229 7.36 4.70 -6.82
C THR A 229 8.15 4.25 -8.04
N LEU A 230 9.27 4.93 -8.34
CA LEU A 230 10.15 4.59 -9.44
C LEU A 230 10.74 3.17 -9.28
N PHE A 231 11.27 2.84 -8.10
CA PHE A 231 11.80 1.51 -7.84
C PHE A 231 10.74 0.42 -7.96
N LEU A 232 9.54 0.64 -7.43
CA LEU A 232 8.44 -0.30 -7.56
C LEU A 232 7.93 -0.42 -8.99
N LEU A 233 7.93 0.66 -9.77
CA LEU A 233 7.61 0.61 -11.19
C LEU A 233 8.63 -0.24 -11.96
N VAL A 234 9.92 -0.02 -11.71
CA VAL A 234 11.00 -0.82 -12.31
C VAL A 234 10.86 -2.28 -11.91
N LEU A 235 10.65 -2.56 -10.62
CA LEU A 235 10.38 -3.90 -10.11
C LEU A 235 9.17 -4.53 -10.82
N PHE A 236 8.06 -3.80 -10.90
CA PHE A 236 6.85 -4.24 -11.58
C PHE A 236 7.11 -4.56 -13.06
N CYS A 237 7.83 -3.71 -13.79
CA CYS A 237 8.19 -3.97 -15.18
C CYS A 237 9.09 -5.20 -15.36
N PHE A 238 10.05 -5.43 -14.46
CA PHE A 238 10.93 -6.61 -14.56
C PHE A 238 10.23 -7.92 -14.17
N PHE A 239 9.32 -7.88 -13.19
CA PHE A 239 8.70 -9.09 -12.64
C PHE A 239 7.32 -9.44 -13.23
N LEU A 240 6.54 -8.45 -13.66
CA LEU A 240 5.20 -8.64 -14.24
C LEU A 240 5.15 -8.47 -15.76
N SER A 241 6.26 -8.21 -16.45
CA SER A 241 6.25 -8.28 -17.91
C SER A 241 5.82 -9.68 -18.32
N PRO A 242 4.62 -9.85 -18.91
CA PRO A 242 4.22 -11.13 -19.44
C PRO A 242 5.17 -11.36 -20.60
N ALA A 243 6.19 -12.18 -20.39
CA ALA A 243 6.93 -12.78 -21.49
C ALA A 243 5.86 -13.39 -22.38
N ASN A 244 5.64 -12.73 -23.52
CA ASN A 244 4.65 -12.99 -24.54
C ASN A 244 4.68 -14.49 -24.87
N LYS A 245 3.87 -15.28 -24.17
CA LYS A 245 3.75 -16.72 -24.41
C LYS A 245 2.78 -16.86 -25.55
N ASN A 246 3.35 -16.76 -26.75
CA ASN A 246 2.91 -17.41 -27.96
C ASN A 246 1.39 -17.34 -28.18
N HIS A 247 0.93 -16.21 -28.71
CA HIS A 247 -0.15 -16.28 -29.70
C HIS A 247 0.36 -17.19 -30.83
N LYS A 248 0.05 -18.50 -30.72
CA LYS A 248 -0.12 -19.31 -31.92
C LYS A 248 -1.39 -18.77 -32.56
N GLU A 249 -1.20 -17.96 -33.59
CA GLU A 249 -2.21 -17.78 -34.62
C GLU A 249 -2.41 -19.15 -35.25
N ASP A 250 -3.56 -19.77 -34.98
CA ASP A 250 -4.14 -20.82 -35.80
C ASP A 250 -4.99 -20.17 -36.90
#